data_AF-A0A3M8D371-F1
#
_entry.id   AF-A0A3M8D371-F1
#
_cell.length_a   1.000
_cell.length_b   1.000
_cell.length_c   1.000
_cell.angle_alpha   90.00
_cell.angle_beta   90.00
_cell.angle_gamma   90.00
#
_symmetry.space_group_name_H-M   'P 1'
#
loop_
_entity.id
_entity.type
_entity.pdbx_description
1 polymer ?
#
loop_
_entity_poly.entity_id
_entity_poly.type
_entity_poly.pdbx_seq_one_letter_code
_entity_poly.pdbx_strand_id
1 'polypeptide(L)'
;MKKLLSLRSLVSVTMSLFLMGMSAQAFAATYQIKENDTFDSISKQHDIPLQLVLEANKGVDPLNLQVGQAVQLPIQPAVKAAATPAPAMEKVVKAANGKEHAFTRQLSVVATAYTASPSENGQWAGLDYLGNKLKVGTIAVDPSVIPLGSTVYVKGYKYGSLPGTGMICRATDIGGAIKGNRVDIFVPGSDASNFGMQNVQLFVLK
;
A
#
# COMPACT_ATOMS: atom_id res chain seq x y z
N MET A 1 53.93 -17.16 69.84
CA MET A 1 53.16 -16.45 70.88
C MET A 1 52.08 -15.61 70.18
N LYS A 2 50.83 -15.70 70.67
CA LYS A 2 49.72 -14.69 70.73
C LYS A 2 49.84 -13.46 69.79
N LYS A 3 48.83 -12.90 69.13
CA LYS A 3 47.36 -13.00 69.02
C LYS A 3 46.94 -11.89 68.01
N LEU A 4 45.84 -12.10 67.25
CA LEU A 4 44.80 -11.14 66.77
C LEU A 4 45.23 -9.81 66.06
N LEU A 5 44.61 -9.33 64.96
CA LEU A 5 43.20 -8.93 64.81
C LEU A 5 42.76 -8.76 63.33
N SER A 6 41.50 -9.14 63.07
CA SER A 6 40.45 -8.43 62.31
C SER A 6 40.54 -8.17 60.78
N LEU A 7 39.78 -9.01 60.06
CA LEU A 7 38.61 -8.67 59.21
C LEU A 7 38.63 -7.41 58.33
N ARG A 8 38.50 -7.60 57.01
CA ARG A 8 37.37 -7.07 56.22
C ARG A 8 37.06 -7.99 55.03
N SER A 9 35.85 -8.52 55.04
CA SER A 9 35.24 -9.29 53.95
C SER A 9 34.91 -8.38 52.76
N LEU A 10 35.19 -8.82 51.54
CA LEU A 10 34.42 -8.42 50.35
C LEU A 10 34.33 -9.63 49.42
N VAL A 11 33.24 -10.37 49.54
CA VAL A 11 32.86 -11.41 48.58
C VAL A 11 32.14 -10.69 47.45
N SER A 12 32.81 -10.51 46.31
CA SER A 12 32.15 -10.09 45.07
C SER A 12 31.67 -11.34 44.33
N VAL A 13 30.40 -11.72 44.54
CA VAL A 13 29.70 -12.66 43.67
C VAL A 13 29.18 -11.87 42.48
N THR A 14 29.85 -11.91 41.33
CA THR A 14 29.23 -11.54 40.06
C THR A 14 28.86 -12.81 39.32
N MET A 15 27.58 -13.13 39.41
CA MET A 15 26.89 -14.24 38.77
C MET A 15 26.91 -14.06 37.25
N SER A 16 27.74 -14.84 36.55
CA SER A 16 27.74 -14.90 35.09
C SER A 16 26.43 -15.54 34.62
N LEU A 17 25.50 -14.72 34.15
CA LEU A 17 24.22 -15.16 33.60
C LEU A 17 24.44 -15.71 32.18
N PHE A 18 24.62 -17.02 32.07
CA PHE A 18 24.61 -17.73 30.78
C PHE A 18 23.14 -17.91 30.36
N LEU A 19 22.61 -17.03 29.51
CA LEU A 19 21.32 -17.27 28.86
C LEU A 19 21.49 -18.37 27.81
N MET A 20 21.20 -19.62 28.18
CA MET A 20 20.90 -20.65 27.19
C MET A 20 19.58 -20.28 26.51
N GLY A 21 19.65 -19.97 25.22
CA GLY A 21 18.47 -19.76 24.38
C GLY A 21 17.67 -21.04 24.26
N MET A 22 16.51 -21.09 24.90
CA MET A 22 15.50 -22.10 24.59
C MET A 22 14.77 -21.64 23.33
N SER A 23 15.00 -22.33 22.21
CA SER A 23 14.16 -22.18 21.02
C SER A 23 12.77 -22.74 21.32
N ALA A 24 11.75 -21.89 21.25
CA ALA A 24 10.37 -22.34 21.28
C ALA A 24 10.09 -23.18 20.03
N GLN A 25 9.89 -24.48 20.18
CA GLN A 25 9.42 -25.34 19.09
C GLN A 25 7.95 -25.00 18.81
N ALA A 26 7.69 -24.32 17.68
CA ALA A 26 6.34 -24.12 17.18
C ALA A 26 5.79 -25.46 16.69
N PHE A 27 4.61 -25.86 17.16
CA PHE A 27 3.90 -27.01 16.60
C PHE A 27 3.43 -26.67 15.18
N ALA A 28 3.68 -27.54 14.20
CA ALA A 28 3.19 -27.37 12.84
C ALA A 28 1.93 -28.21 12.63
N ALA A 29 0.88 -27.62 12.05
CA ALA A 29 -0.26 -28.36 11.53
C ALA A 29 0.11 -28.88 10.15
N THR A 30 -0.22 -30.13 9.84
CA THR A 30 -0.03 -30.67 8.48
C THR A 30 -1.20 -30.25 7.59
N TYR A 31 -0.90 -29.66 6.43
CA TYR A 31 -1.85 -29.32 5.38
C TYR A 31 -1.60 -30.20 4.15
N GLN A 32 -2.66 -30.65 3.51
CA GLN A 32 -2.59 -31.45 2.29
C GLN A 32 -2.86 -30.54 1.09
N ILE A 33 -1.88 -30.42 0.19
CA ILE A 33 -1.99 -29.62 -1.04
C ILE A 33 -3.21 -30.07 -1.86
N LYS A 34 -4.02 -29.11 -2.28
CA LYS A 34 -5.18 -29.30 -3.15
C LYS A 34 -4.88 -28.84 -4.57
N GLU A 35 -5.80 -29.12 -5.48
CA GLU A 35 -5.71 -28.64 -6.86
C GLU A 35 -5.58 -27.10 -6.89
N ASN A 36 -4.60 -26.60 -7.63
CA ASN A 36 -4.24 -25.18 -7.77
C ASN A 36 -3.66 -24.49 -6.52
N ASP A 37 -3.27 -25.24 -5.49
CA ASP A 37 -2.59 -24.65 -4.34
C ASP A 37 -1.16 -24.21 -4.69
N THR A 38 -0.79 -23.05 -4.13
CA THR A 38 0.58 -22.55 -4.07
C THR A 38 0.88 -22.16 -2.63
N PHE A 39 2.16 -22.05 -2.24
CA PHE A 39 2.45 -21.52 -0.91
C PHE A 39 1.95 -20.09 -0.69
N ASP A 40 1.81 -19.28 -1.76
CA ASP A 40 1.22 -17.94 -1.70
C ASP A 40 -0.30 -17.99 -1.45
N SER A 41 -1.05 -18.86 -2.13
CA SER A 41 -2.50 -19.00 -1.91
C SER A 41 -2.79 -19.55 -0.51
N ILE A 42 -2.02 -20.54 -0.06
CA ILE A 42 -2.13 -21.12 1.29
C ILE A 42 -1.78 -20.09 2.36
N SER A 43 -0.70 -19.31 2.16
CA SER A 43 -0.30 -18.21 3.03
C SER A 43 -1.47 -17.22 3.24
N LYS A 44 -2.11 -16.78 2.15
CA LYS A 44 -3.24 -15.84 2.20
C LYS A 44 -4.48 -16.45 2.84
N GLN A 45 -4.79 -17.71 2.51
CA GLN A 45 -5.97 -18.40 3.04
C GLN A 45 -5.90 -18.61 4.55
N HIS A 46 -4.70 -18.86 5.07
CA HIS A 46 -4.49 -19.17 6.49
C HIS A 46 -3.97 -17.98 7.31
N ASP A 47 -3.82 -16.80 6.69
CA ASP A 47 -3.26 -15.59 7.31
C ASP A 47 -1.87 -15.84 7.93
N ILE A 48 -1.05 -16.64 7.24
CA ILE A 48 0.32 -16.98 7.64
C ILE A 48 1.29 -16.28 6.68
N PRO A 49 2.28 -15.49 7.14
CA PRO A 49 3.29 -14.92 6.27
C PRO A 49 3.97 -15.98 5.39
N LEU A 50 4.04 -15.73 4.07
CA LEU A 50 4.64 -16.66 3.09
C LEU A 50 6.04 -17.15 3.51
N GLN A 51 6.84 -16.26 4.08
CA GLN A 51 8.18 -16.59 4.58
C GLN A 51 8.14 -17.71 5.63
N LEU A 52 7.16 -17.73 6.53
CA LEU A 52 7.02 -18.76 7.55
C LEU A 52 6.54 -20.09 6.96
N VAL A 53 5.69 -20.05 5.94
CA VAL A 53 5.28 -21.25 5.19
C VAL A 53 6.49 -21.87 4.49
N LEU A 54 7.33 -21.06 3.84
CA LEU A 54 8.56 -21.53 3.20
C LEU A 54 9.57 -22.10 4.21
N GLU A 55 9.76 -21.42 5.34
CA GLU A 55 10.70 -21.86 6.37
C GLU A 55 10.29 -23.16 7.06
N ALA A 56 9.00 -23.39 7.25
CA ALA A 56 8.46 -24.65 7.78
C ALA A 56 8.61 -25.81 6.78
N ASN A 57 8.76 -25.50 5.48
CA ASN A 57 8.85 -26.48 4.40
C ASN A 57 10.19 -26.41 3.65
N LYS A 58 11.29 -26.16 4.38
CA LYS A 58 12.65 -26.22 3.81
C LYS A 58 12.89 -27.60 3.19
N GLY A 59 13.01 -27.65 1.87
CA GLY A 59 13.19 -28.88 1.10
C GLY A 59 12.00 -29.26 0.21
N VAL A 60 10.88 -28.55 0.33
CA VAL A 60 9.77 -28.64 -0.65
C VAL A 60 9.98 -27.56 -1.70
N ASP A 61 9.92 -27.92 -2.98
CA ASP A 61 9.96 -26.98 -4.10
C ASP A 61 8.61 -26.25 -4.22
N PRO A 62 8.55 -24.92 -4.01
CA PRO A 62 7.32 -24.14 -4.11
C PRO A 62 6.67 -24.14 -5.50
N LEU A 63 7.45 -24.42 -6.55
CA LEU A 63 6.98 -24.42 -7.94
C LEU A 63 6.50 -25.79 -8.43
N ASN A 64 6.63 -26.83 -7.62
CA ASN A 64 6.33 -28.21 -8.00
C ASN A 64 5.51 -28.96 -6.94
N LEU A 65 4.52 -28.29 -6.35
CA LEU A 65 3.63 -28.88 -5.35
C LEU A 65 2.70 -29.91 -6.00
N GLN A 66 2.60 -31.09 -5.39
CA GLN A 66 1.73 -32.18 -5.87
C GLN A 66 0.44 -32.23 -5.07
N VAL A 67 -0.70 -32.46 -5.73
CA VAL A 67 -1.98 -32.67 -5.04
C VAL A 67 -1.87 -33.88 -4.10
N GLY A 68 -2.29 -33.71 -2.84
CA GLY A 68 -2.14 -34.70 -1.78
C GLY A 68 -0.75 -34.72 -1.12
N GLN A 69 0.16 -33.81 -1.47
CA GLN A 69 1.40 -33.64 -0.75
C GLN A 69 1.17 -33.00 0.61
N ALA A 70 1.76 -33.58 1.66
CA ALA A 70 1.73 -33.02 3.00
C ALA A 70 2.78 -31.90 3.14
N VAL A 71 2.35 -30.72 3.59
CA VAL A 71 3.20 -29.57 3.93
C VAL A 71 2.92 -29.11 5.35
N GLN A 72 3.89 -28.47 5.98
CA GLN A 72 3.80 -27.94 7.33
C GLN A 72 3.30 -26.50 7.30
N LEU A 73 2.19 -26.23 7.98
CA LEU A 73 1.77 -24.88 8.31
C LEU A 73 2.15 -24.59 9.76
N PRO A 74 3.01 -23.58 10.02
CA PRO A 74 3.34 -23.24 11.39
C PRO A 74 2.07 -22.82 12.13
N ILE A 75 1.75 -23.48 13.25
CA ILE A 75 0.68 -23.03 14.13
C ILE A 75 1.27 -21.83 14.87
N GLN A 76 0.88 -20.64 14.43
CA GLN A 76 1.13 -19.47 15.24
C GLN A 76 0.25 -19.62 16.50
N PRO A 77 0.79 -19.49 17.73
CA PRO A 77 -0.08 -19.20 18.86
C PRO A 77 -0.87 -17.96 18.46
N ALA A 78 -2.21 -18.03 18.54
CA ALA A 78 -3.11 -17.03 18.01
C ALA A 78 -2.69 -15.62 18.48
N VAL A 79 -1.88 -14.95 17.68
CA VAL A 79 -1.63 -13.53 17.79
C VAL A 79 -2.83 -12.88 17.15
N LYS A 80 -3.94 -12.89 17.89
CA LYS A 80 -4.97 -11.88 17.73
C LYS A 80 -4.23 -10.55 17.64
N ALA A 81 -4.29 -9.94 16.46
CA ALA A 81 -3.50 -8.78 16.05
C ALA A 81 -3.21 -7.81 17.21
N ALA A 82 -2.05 -8.00 17.82
CA ALA A 82 -1.38 -7.06 18.69
C ALA A 82 0.09 -6.92 18.25
N ALA A 83 0.32 -7.03 16.94
CA ALA A 83 1.27 -6.13 16.34
C ALA A 83 0.57 -4.77 16.34
N THR A 84 0.80 -3.94 17.36
CA THR A 84 0.93 -2.52 17.06
C THR A 84 1.98 -2.50 15.95
N PRO A 85 1.65 -2.15 14.70
CA PRO A 85 2.70 -2.03 13.71
C PRO A 85 3.67 -1.02 14.33
N ALA A 86 4.96 -1.36 14.43
CA ALA A 86 5.96 -0.30 14.51
C ALA A 86 5.56 0.70 13.43
N PRO A 87 5.36 2.01 13.73
CA PRO A 87 4.67 2.92 12.84
C PRO A 87 5.33 2.81 11.47
N ALA A 88 4.66 2.14 10.53
CA ALA A 88 5.15 2.02 9.18
C ALA A 88 5.24 3.47 8.72
N MET A 89 6.47 3.93 8.49
CA MET A 89 6.73 5.33 8.16
C MET A 89 5.73 5.72 7.07
N GLU A 90 4.84 6.65 7.40
CA GLU A 90 3.67 6.90 6.58
C GLU A 90 4.16 7.40 5.22
N LYS A 91 3.76 6.70 4.14
CA LYS A 91 4.14 7.13 2.79
C LYS A 91 3.47 8.46 2.53
N VAL A 92 4.28 9.52 2.41
CA VAL A 92 3.81 10.89 2.19
C VAL A 92 4.28 11.46 0.86
N VAL A 93 3.42 12.23 0.21
CA VAL A 93 3.80 13.12 -0.89
C VAL A 93 3.81 14.56 -0.39
N LYS A 94 4.91 15.28 -0.66
CA LYS A 94 5.02 16.72 -0.35
C LYS A 94 4.47 17.54 -1.51
N ALA A 95 3.47 18.37 -1.21
CA ALA A 95 2.91 19.37 -2.12
C ALA A 95 3.84 20.59 -2.25
N ALA A 96 3.61 21.41 -3.27
CA ALA A 96 4.43 22.59 -3.55
C ALA A 96 4.46 23.62 -2.40
N ASN A 97 3.41 23.66 -1.57
CA ASN A 97 3.32 24.49 -0.37
C ASN A 97 3.96 23.85 0.88
N GLY A 98 4.68 22.73 0.73
CA GLY A 98 5.30 22.00 1.84
C GLY A 98 4.35 21.07 2.61
N LYS A 99 3.03 21.11 2.34
CA LYS A 99 2.07 20.23 2.99
C LYS A 99 2.31 18.78 2.58
N GLU A 100 2.32 17.89 3.56
CA GLU A 100 2.47 16.45 3.35
C GLU A 100 1.09 15.77 3.29
N HIS A 101 0.94 14.83 2.37
CA HIS A 101 -0.25 14.03 2.21
C HIS A 101 0.09 12.54 2.28
N ALA A 102 -0.48 11.85 3.25
CA ALA A 102 -0.38 10.40 3.35
C ALA A 102 -1.14 9.72 2.20
N PHE A 103 -0.56 8.65 1.66
CA PHE A 103 -1.17 7.90 0.56
C PHE A 103 -1.06 6.39 0.76
N THR A 104 -1.99 5.66 0.14
CA THR A 104 -2.02 4.19 0.13
C THR A 104 -1.37 3.61 -1.11
N ARG A 105 -1.47 4.30 -2.25
CA ARG A 105 -0.96 3.83 -3.53
C ARG A 105 -0.44 4.99 -4.39
N GLN A 106 0.61 4.73 -5.16
CA GLN A 106 1.18 5.65 -6.14
C GLN A 106 1.12 4.99 -7.51
N LEU A 107 0.69 5.74 -8.52
CA LEU A 107 0.52 5.29 -9.90
C LEU A 107 1.22 6.27 -10.85
N SER A 108 1.89 5.75 -11.87
CA SER A 108 2.26 6.54 -13.05
C SER A 108 1.13 6.45 -14.05
N VAL A 109 0.55 7.59 -14.42
CA VAL A 109 -0.63 7.65 -15.30
C VAL A 109 -0.41 8.62 -16.46
N VAL A 110 -1.10 8.38 -17.56
CA VAL A 110 -1.23 9.34 -18.65
C VAL A 110 -2.41 10.27 -18.34
N ALA A 111 -2.16 11.57 -18.26
CA ALA A 111 -3.17 12.59 -18.09
C ALA A 111 -3.48 13.29 -19.42
N THR A 112 -4.76 13.45 -19.70
CA THR A 112 -5.30 14.43 -20.66
C THR A 112 -6.13 15.48 -19.92
N ALA A 113 -6.73 16.43 -20.66
CA ALA A 113 -7.71 17.35 -20.10
C ALA A 113 -8.96 17.44 -20.95
N TYR A 114 -10.07 17.77 -20.29
CA TYR A 114 -11.38 18.03 -20.89
C TYR A 114 -12.00 19.30 -20.28
N THR A 115 -12.98 19.88 -20.99
CA THR A 115 -13.70 21.08 -20.57
C THR A 115 -15.15 20.76 -20.22
N ALA A 116 -15.89 21.78 -19.76
CA ALA A 116 -17.34 21.69 -19.58
C ALA A 116 -18.13 21.83 -20.89
N SER A 117 -17.47 21.87 -22.04
CA SER A 117 -18.13 22.19 -23.32
C SER A 117 -19.25 21.19 -23.64
N PRO A 118 -20.46 21.66 -24.03
CA PRO A 118 -21.50 20.79 -24.54
C PRO A 118 -21.09 19.98 -25.78
N SER A 119 -20.13 20.46 -26.58
CA SER A 119 -19.60 19.71 -27.71
C SER A 119 -18.82 18.46 -27.30
N GLU A 120 -18.25 18.46 -26.10
CA GLU A 120 -17.48 17.33 -25.53
C GLU A 120 -18.38 16.41 -24.70
N ASN A 121 -19.38 16.97 -24.00
CA ASN A 121 -20.12 16.28 -22.93
C ASN A 121 -21.62 16.08 -23.24
N GLY A 122 -22.13 16.65 -24.35
CA GLY A 122 -23.55 16.58 -24.73
C GLY A 122 -24.47 17.16 -23.65
N GLN A 123 -25.52 16.43 -23.31
CA GLN A 123 -26.50 16.82 -22.29
C GLN A 123 -25.93 16.90 -20.86
N TRP A 124 -24.74 16.34 -20.63
CA TRP A 124 -24.06 16.31 -19.34
C TRP A 124 -23.06 17.45 -19.16
N ALA A 125 -23.10 18.45 -20.05
CA ALA A 125 -22.21 19.61 -20.00
C ALA A 125 -22.16 20.25 -18.60
N GLY A 126 -20.94 20.33 -18.05
CA GLY A 126 -20.71 20.93 -16.74
C GLY A 126 -21.01 20.03 -15.54
N LEU A 127 -21.34 18.75 -15.75
CA LEU A 127 -21.56 17.76 -14.69
C LEU A 127 -20.54 16.62 -14.76
N ASP A 128 -20.15 16.09 -13.60
CA ASP A 128 -19.43 14.81 -13.50
C ASP A 128 -20.39 13.61 -13.51
N TYR A 129 -19.84 12.40 -13.62
CA TYR A 129 -20.60 11.14 -13.57
C TYR A 129 -21.52 10.99 -12.34
N LEU A 130 -21.18 11.62 -11.21
CA LEU A 130 -21.99 11.59 -9.98
C LEU A 130 -23.05 12.71 -9.94
N GLY A 131 -23.15 13.54 -10.98
CA GLY A 131 -24.10 14.64 -11.08
C GLY A 131 -23.68 15.93 -10.37
N ASN A 132 -22.42 16.05 -9.93
CA ASN A 132 -21.91 17.28 -9.34
C ASN A 132 -21.42 18.24 -10.42
N LYS A 133 -21.44 19.55 -10.14
CA LYS A 133 -20.85 20.55 -11.02
C LYS A 133 -19.34 20.36 -11.16
N LEU A 134 -18.84 20.37 -12.39
CA LEU A 134 -17.42 20.35 -12.69
C LEU A 134 -16.71 21.56 -12.08
N LYS A 135 -15.53 21.29 -11.54
CA LYS A 135 -14.64 22.30 -10.95
C LYS A 135 -13.21 21.80 -10.98
N VAL A 136 -12.23 22.72 -10.89
CA VAL A 136 -10.82 22.36 -10.76
C VAL A 136 -10.64 21.33 -9.65
N GLY A 137 -9.92 20.25 -9.96
CA GLY A 137 -9.79 19.07 -9.11
C GLY A 137 -10.80 17.95 -9.41
N THR A 138 -11.75 18.13 -10.34
CA THR A 138 -12.54 17.00 -10.85
C THR A 138 -11.71 16.23 -11.87
N ILE A 139 -11.67 14.90 -11.74
CA ILE A 139 -10.98 14.05 -12.71
C ILE A 139 -11.86 12.88 -13.14
N ALA A 140 -11.79 12.56 -14.43
CA ALA A 140 -12.31 11.31 -14.97
C ALA A 140 -11.27 10.20 -14.82
N VAL A 141 -11.71 9.02 -14.41
CA VAL A 141 -10.83 7.87 -14.17
C VAL A 141 -11.44 6.57 -14.73
N ASP A 142 -10.63 5.51 -14.75
CA ASP A 142 -11.11 4.13 -14.81
C ASP A 142 -11.43 3.63 -13.38
N PRO A 143 -12.70 3.36 -13.03
CA PRO A 143 -13.08 2.91 -11.68
C PRO A 143 -12.46 1.58 -11.25
N SER A 144 -12.05 0.72 -12.20
CA SER A 144 -11.37 -0.54 -11.89
C SER A 144 -9.93 -0.34 -11.41
N VAL A 145 -9.33 0.80 -11.76
CA VAL A 145 -7.97 1.19 -11.35
C VAL A 145 -8.03 2.19 -10.21
N ILE A 146 -8.80 3.28 -10.33
CA ILE A 146 -8.96 4.32 -9.31
C ILE A 146 -10.44 4.38 -8.94
N PRO A 147 -10.86 3.87 -7.77
CA PRO A 147 -12.27 3.86 -7.38
C PRO A 147 -12.89 5.26 -7.38
N LEU A 148 -14.13 5.39 -7.85
CA LEU A 148 -14.88 6.63 -7.73
C LEU A 148 -15.00 7.04 -6.27
N GLY A 149 -14.97 8.35 -6.01
CA GLY A 149 -14.90 8.95 -4.68
C GLY A 149 -13.48 9.07 -4.11
N SER A 150 -12.46 8.46 -4.73
CA SER A 150 -11.07 8.58 -4.28
C SER A 150 -10.64 10.05 -4.25
N THR A 151 -10.00 10.45 -3.16
CA THR A 151 -9.21 11.69 -3.11
C THR A 151 -7.79 11.35 -3.52
N VAL A 152 -7.26 12.07 -4.51
CA VAL A 152 -5.93 11.82 -5.05
C VAL A 152 -5.10 13.09 -5.08
N TYR A 153 -3.79 12.97 -4.98
CA TYR A 153 -2.88 14.06 -5.32
C TYR A 153 -2.26 13.77 -6.69
N VAL A 154 -2.47 14.66 -7.66
CA VAL A 154 -1.86 14.55 -8.99
C VAL A 154 -0.66 15.49 -9.03
N LYS A 155 0.51 14.98 -9.46
CA LYS A 155 1.78 15.70 -9.50
C LYS A 155 2.46 15.53 -10.84
N GLY A 156 3.04 16.62 -11.35
CA GLY A 156 3.90 16.62 -12.52
C GLY A 156 3.24 17.08 -13.83
N TYR A 157 1.96 17.47 -13.80
CA TYR A 157 1.36 18.15 -14.95
C TYR A 157 1.95 19.56 -15.12
N LYS A 158 1.84 20.08 -16.34
CA LYS A 158 2.24 21.43 -16.73
C LYS A 158 1.08 22.08 -17.48
N TYR A 159 0.37 22.98 -16.82
CA TYR A 159 -0.71 23.73 -17.44
C TYR A 159 -1.02 24.98 -16.62
N GLY A 160 -0.95 26.16 -17.23
CA GLY A 160 -0.98 27.44 -16.51
C GLY A 160 -2.29 27.70 -15.77
N SER A 161 -3.40 27.17 -16.27
CA SER A 161 -4.74 27.32 -15.67
C SER A 161 -4.99 26.36 -14.50
N LEU A 162 -4.06 25.44 -14.21
CA LEU A 162 -4.14 24.53 -13.07
C LEU A 162 -3.18 24.95 -11.93
N PRO A 163 -3.51 24.65 -10.66
CA PRO A 163 -2.68 25.06 -9.53
C PRO A 163 -1.28 24.45 -9.55
N GLY A 164 -0.23 25.27 -9.76
CA GLY A 164 1.16 24.83 -9.63
C GLY A 164 1.50 23.58 -10.46
N THR A 165 2.33 22.69 -9.89
CA THR A 165 2.71 21.41 -10.51
C THR A 165 2.09 20.20 -9.81
N GLY A 166 1.14 20.42 -8.92
CA GLY A 166 0.37 19.35 -8.31
C GLY A 166 -0.78 19.83 -7.43
N MET A 167 -1.89 19.11 -7.49
CA MET A 167 -3.14 19.47 -6.82
C MET A 167 -3.88 18.25 -6.27
N ILE A 168 -4.74 18.49 -5.28
CA ILE A 168 -5.72 17.51 -4.82
C ILE A 168 -6.85 17.45 -5.84
N CYS A 169 -7.22 16.23 -6.22
CA CYS A 169 -8.33 15.93 -7.10
C CYS A 169 -9.31 14.94 -6.45
N ARG A 170 -10.53 14.89 -6.97
CA ARG A 170 -11.55 13.89 -6.66
C ARG A 170 -11.89 13.12 -7.92
N ALA A 171 -11.80 11.80 -7.83
CA ALA A 171 -12.23 10.88 -8.87
C ALA A 171 -13.75 10.76 -8.84
N THR A 172 -14.46 11.71 -9.43
CA THR A 172 -15.94 11.74 -9.44
C THR A 172 -16.52 11.63 -10.83
N ASP A 173 -15.67 11.48 -11.84
CA ASP A 173 -16.09 11.38 -13.23
C ASP A 173 -15.54 10.11 -13.92
N ILE A 174 -16.13 9.75 -15.05
CA ILE A 174 -15.67 8.66 -15.92
C ILE A 174 -15.71 9.07 -17.38
N GLY A 175 -14.87 8.45 -18.20
CA GLY A 175 -14.90 8.63 -19.65
C GLY A 175 -14.77 7.31 -20.39
N GLY A 176 -15.44 7.19 -21.54
CA GLY A 176 -15.37 5.99 -22.37
C GLY A 176 -13.93 5.64 -22.81
N ALA A 177 -13.11 6.66 -23.07
CA ALA A 177 -11.70 6.51 -23.46
C ALA A 177 -10.72 6.49 -22.27
N ILE A 178 -11.21 6.70 -21.04
CA ILE A 178 -10.39 6.73 -19.83
C ILE A 178 -10.36 5.32 -19.24
N LYS A 179 -9.36 4.56 -19.65
CA LYS A 179 -9.16 3.14 -19.29
C LYS A 179 -7.74 2.89 -18.79
N GLY A 180 -7.60 2.01 -17.81
CA GLY A 180 -6.33 1.66 -17.19
C GLY A 180 -5.71 2.81 -16.41
N ASN A 181 -4.38 2.94 -16.51
CA ASN A 181 -3.60 4.02 -15.88
C ASN A 181 -3.71 5.33 -16.69
N ARG A 182 -4.94 5.77 -16.97
CA ARG A 182 -5.25 7.03 -17.64
C ARG A 182 -6.22 7.85 -16.81
N VAL A 183 -6.03 9.16 -16.84
CA VAL A 183 -6.94 10.13 -16.22
C VAL A 183 -7.24 11.27 -17.17
N ASP A 184 -8.41 11.88 -17.05
CA ASP A 184 -8.74 13.14 -17.71
C ASP A 184 -8.97 14.22 -16.65
N ILE A 185 -8.25 15.32 -16.75
CA ILE A 185 -8.29 16.40 -15.77
C ILE A 185 -9.23 17.49 -16.26
N PHE A 186 -10.24 17.82 -15.47
CA PHE A 186 -11.11 18.94 -15.80
C PHE A 186 -10.32 20.25 -15.76
N VAL A 187 -10.41 21.02 -16.83
CA VAL A 187 -9.91 22.40 -16.90
C VAL A 187 -11.06 23.36 -17.22
N PRO A 188 -11.17 24.48 -16.50
CA PRO A 188 -12.14 25.51 -16.82
C PRO A 188 -11.72 26.26 -18.10
N GLY A 189 -12.70 26.73 -18.88
CA GLY A 189 -12.45 27.43 -20.13
C GLY A 189 -12.61 26.51 -21.35
N SER A 190 -11.89 26.82 -22.43
CA SER A 190 -12.01 26.14 -23.72
C SER A 190 -10.67 25.62 -24.25
N ASP A 191 -9.59 25.75 -23.49
CA ASP A 191 -8.21 25.56 -23.95
C ASP A 191 -7.61 24.21 -23.57
N ALA A 192 -8.43 23.19 -23.27
CA ALA A 192 -7.97 21.84 -22.90
C ALA A 192 -7.02 21.22 -23.94
N SER A 193 -7.16 21.57 -25.22
CA SER A 193 -6.25 21.13 -26.28
C SER A 193 -4.79 21.50 -26.03
N ASN A 194 -4.52 22.61 -25.34
CA ASN A 194 -3.17 23.05 -24.97
C ASN A 194 -2.56 22.21 -23.82
N PHE A 195 -3.35 21.38 -23.14
CA PHE A 195 -2.85 20.50 -22.08
C PHE A 195 -2.02 19.34 -22.66
N GLY A 196 -2.40 18.82 -23.83
CA GLY A 196 -1.74 17.67 -24.46
C GLY A 196 -1.88 16.36 -23.68
N MET A 197 -1.03 15.37 -23.97
CA MET A 197 -0.90 14.15 -23.16
C MET A 197 0.34 14.24 -22.28
N GLN A 198 0.19 14.04 -20.98
CA GLN A 198 1.29 14.21 -20.02
C GLN A 198 1.42 12.99 -19.11
N ASN A 199 2.65 12.52 -18.89
CA ASN A 199 2.93 11.51 -17.87
C ASN A 199 2.99 12.18 -16.50
N VAL A 200 2.13 11.76 -15.57
CA VAL A 200 2.02 12.34 -14.23
C VAL A 200 2.04 11.24 -13.17
N GLN A 201 2.35 11.62 -11.94
CA GLN A 201 2.24 10.75 -10.78
C GLN A 201 0.93 11.04 -10.05
N LEU A 202 0.19 9.98 -9.72
CA LEU A 202 -1.05 10.06 -8.99
C LEU A 202 -0.93 9.27 -7.68
N PHE A 203 -1.24 9.91 -6.57
CA PHE A 203 -1.19 9.34 -5.23
C PHE A 203 -2.61 9.20 -4.71
N VAL A 204 -3.09 7.98 -4.45
CA VAL A 204 -4.39 7.74 -3.81
C VAL A 204 -4.23 8.02 -2.33
N LEU A 205 -4.85 9.10 -1.86
CA LEU A 205 -4.67 9.57 -0.49
C LEU A 205 -5.42 8.68 0.52
N LYS A 206 -4.98 8.73 1.77
CA LYS A 206 -5.70 8.12 2.90
C LYS A 206 -6.93 8.94 3.29
#